data_AF-A0A521QXS4-F1
#
_entry.id   AF-A0A521QXS4-F1
#
_cell.length_a   1.000
_cell.length_b   1.000
_cell.length_c   1.000
_cell.angle_alpha   90.00
_cell.angle_beta   90.00
_cell.angle_gamma   90.00
#
_symmetry.space_group_name_H-M   'P 1'
#
loop_
_entity.id
_entity.type
_entity.pdbx_description
1 polymer ?
#
loop_
_entity_poly.entity_id
_entity_poly.type
_entity_poly.pdbx_seq_one_letter_code
_entity_poly.pdbx_strand_id
1 'polypeptide(L)'
;MRAVNLQRPKEFCVGSRQFDPKDVGLAPESLPCAQGLTTFDTTELANSNRGHSFEGTETDVRKLPPGVIGRGLSPTERGDLIEYLKTL
;
A
#
# COMPACT_ATOMS: atom_id res chain seq x y z
N MET A 1 12.91 -0.36 -17.06
CA MET A 1 11.86 -1.27 -16.55
C MET A 1 11.41 -0.75 -15.20
N ARG A 2 10.13 -0.36 -15.03
CA ARG A 2 9.62 0.11 -13.74
C ARG A 2 9.41 -1.12 -12.84
N ALA A 3 10.00 -1.13 -11.65
CA ALA A 3 9.77 -2.18 -10.67
C ALA A 3 8.28 -2.25 -10.32
N VAL A 4 7.68 -3.43 -10.44
CA VAL A 4 6.33 -3.69 -9.94
C VAL A 4 6.45 -3.82 -8.42
N ASN A 5 5.99 -2.81 -7.69
CA ASN A 5 5.88 -2.92 -6.23
C ASN A 5 4.64 -3.75 -5.91
N LEU A 6 4.83 -5.06 -5.66
CA LEU A 6 3.76 -5.99 -5.33
C LEU A 6 2.97 -5.57 -4.07
N GLN A 7 3.56 -4.77 -3.17
CA GLN A 7 2.87 -4.28 -1.96
C GLN A 7 1.89 -3.13 -2.24
N ARG A 8 1.97 -2.47 -3.41
CA ARG A 8 1.08 -1.38 -3.82
C ARG A 8 0.71 -1.56 -5.30
N PRO A 9 -0.23 -2.46 -5.62
CA PRO A 9 -0.57 -2.76 -7.01
C PRO A 9 -1.12 -1.52 -7.73
N LYS A 10 -0.98 -1.49 -9.05
CA LYS A 10 -1.46 -0.38 -9.87
C LYS A 10 -2.95 -0.44 -10.15
N GLU A 11 -3.49 -1.65 -10.17
CA GLU A 11 -4.90 -1.96 -10.30
C GLU A 11 -5.28 -2.98 -9.23
N PHE A 12 -6.46 -2.82 -8.62
CA PHE A 12 -7.02 -3.79 -7.68
C PHE A 12 -8.54 -3.62 -7.59
N CYS A 13 -9.22 -4.63 -7.04
CA CYS A 13 -10.68 -4.60 -6.92
C CYS A 13 -11.14 -3.93 -5.62
N VAL A 14 -12.16 -3.09 -5.73
CA VAL A 14 -12.84 -2.45 -4.59
C VAL A 14 -14.35 -2.74 -4.63
N GLY A 15 -14.99 -2.64 -3.46
CA GLY A 15 -16.44 -2.89 -3.27
C GLY A 15 -16.76 -4.24 -2.62
N SER A 16 -15.77 -5.13 -2.52
CA SER A 16 -15.91 -6.40 -1.80
C SER A 16 -16.02 -6.17 -0.29
N ARG A 17 -16.76 -7.06 0.39
CA ARG A 17 -16.84 -7.09 1.86
C ARG A 17 -15.79 -8.00 2.50
N GLN A 18 -15.00 -8.68 1.67
CA GLN A 18 -13.92 -9.57 2.14
C GLN A 18 -12.77 -8.72 2.67
N PHE A 19 -12.17 -9.19 3.77
CA PHE A 19 -11.11 -8.49 4.48
C PHE A 19 -9.94 -9.45 4.71
N ASP A 20 -8.72 -8.96 4.50
CA ASP A 20 -7.50 -9.68 4.87
C ASP A 20 -7.11 -9.30 6.31
N PRO A 21 -7.33 -10.18 7.31
CA PRO A 21 -6.97 -9.89 8.69
C PRO A 21 -5.47 -10.01 8.96
N LYS A 22 -4.69 -10.61 8.05
CA LYS A 22 -3.25 -10.76 8.22
C LYS A 22 -2.56 -9.43 7.94
N ASP A 23 -2.79 -8.88 6.75
CA ASP A 23 -2.15 -7.64 6.27
C ASP A 23 -3.04 -6.39 6.44
N VAL A 24 -4.22 -6.53 7.05
CA VAL A 24 -5.14 -5.46 7.46
C VAL A 24 -5.61 -4.61 6.27
N GLY A 25 -6.45 -5.20 5.41
CA GLY A 25 -6.94 -4.48 4.24
C GLY A 25 -7.90 -5.26 3.36
N LEU A 26 -7.98 -4.84 2.09
CA LEU A 26 -8.79 -5.52 1.08
C LEU A 26 -8.25 -6.93 0.86
N ALA A 27 -9.15 -7.91 0.83
CA ALA A 27 -8.77 -9.26 0.44
C ALA A 27 -8.25 -9.27 -1.02
N PRO A 28 -7.18 -10.02 -1.33
CA PRO A 28 -6.67 -10.13 -2.69
C PRO A 28 -7.74 -10.71 -3.61
N GLU A 29 -7.98 -10.05 -4.74
CA GLU A 29 -8.86 -10.53 -5.79
C GLU A 29 -8.15 -10.52 -7.14
N SER A 30 -8.49 -11.47 -8.00
CA SER A 30 -7.95 -11.54 -9.35
C SER A 30 -8.59 -10.49 -10.24
N LEU A 31 -7.80 -9.96 -11.18
CA LEU A 31 -8.29 -9.11 -12.26
C LEU A 31 -8.64 -9.98 -13.50
N PRO A 32 -9.67 -9.62 -14.28
CA PRO A 32 -10.61 -8.52 -14.04
C PRO A 32 -11.54 -8.79 -12.86
N CYS A 33 -11.99 -7.72 -12.19
CA CYS A 33 -12.83 -7.84 -11.01
C CYS A 33 -14.15 -8.56 -11.30
N ALA A 34 -14.65 -9.30 -10.30
CA ALA A 34 -15.94 -9.97 -10.40
C ALA A 34 -17.10 -8.99 -10.64
N GLN A 35 -18.21 -9.49 -11.19
CA GLN A 35 -19.38 -8.66 -11.47
C GLN A 35 -19.87 -7.96 -10.19
N GLY A 36 -20.13 -6.65 -10.30
CA GLY A 36 -20.56 -5.81 -9.18
C GLY A 36 -19.41 -5.18 -8.39
N LEU A 37 -18.16 -5.53 -8.68
CA LEU A 37 -16.98 -4.87 -8.14
C LEU A 37 -16.39 -3.88 -9.15
N THR A 38 -15.53 -2.99 -8.65
CA THR A 38 -14.90 -1.93 -9.46
C THR A 38 -13.40 -2.14 -9.51
N THR A 39 -12.81 -2.10 -10.69
CA THR A 39 -11.36 -1.99 -10.86
C THR A 39 -10.92 -0.58 -10.51
N PHE A 40 -10.11 -0.42 -9.48
CA PHE A 40 -9.49 0.85 -9.11
C PHE A 40 -8.11 0.94 -9.77
N ASP A 41 -7.95 1.85 -10.73
CA ASP A 41 -6.67 2.13 -11.38
C ASP A 41 -6.03 3.39 -10.78
N THR A 42 -4.81 3.22 -10.27
CA THR A 42 -4.02 4.27 -9.60
C THR A 42 -3.26 5.19 -10.57
N THR A 43 -3.33 4.92 -11.87
CA THR A 43 -2.76 5.75 -12.93
C THR A 43 -3.72 6.85 -13.39
N GLU A 44 -5.01 6.69 -13.10
CA GLU A 44 -6.05 7.69 -13.33
C GLU A 44 -5.84 8.96 -12.51
N LEU A 45 -6.42 10.06 -12.98
CA LEU A 45 -6.32 11.36 -12.31
C LEU A 45 -6.82 11.27 -10.86
N ALA A 46 -6.00 11.76 -9.94
CA ALA A 46 -6.26 11.77 -8.49
C ALA A 46 -6.33 10.38 -7.78
N ASN A 47 -6.03 9.27 -8.47
CA ASN A 47 -6.06 7.93 -7.88
C ASN A 47 -4.68 7.39 -7.40
N SER A 48 -3.63 8.22 -7.45
CA SER A 48 -2.27 7.78 -7.13
C SER A 48 -2.14 7.21 -5.71
N ASN A 49 -1.66 5.98 -5.57
CA ASN A 49 -1.35 5.31 -4.29
C ASN A 49 0.11 5.52 -3.80
N ARG A 50 0.78 6.55 -4.34
CA ARG A 50 2.14 6.94 -3.95
C ARG A 50 2.14 7.91 -2.77
N GLY A 51 3.30 8.15 -2.18
CA GLY A 51 3.45 8.97 -0.98
C GLY A 51 3.37 8.15 0.30
N HIS A 52 3.57 8.80 1.45
CA HIS A 52 3.77 8.13 2.73
C HIS A 52 4.78 6.96 2.60
N SER A 53 5.86 7.23 1.86
CA SER A 53 6.90 6.26 1.56
C SER A 53 7.90 6.22 2.71
N PHE A 54 8.34 5.00 3.03
CA PHE A 54 9.40 4.75 4.00
C PHE A 54 10.71 4.42 3.27
N GLU A 55 10.91 4.84 2.03
CA GLU A 55 12.14 4.50 1.28
C GLU A 55 13.26 5.54 1.47
N GLY A 56 13.24 6.27 2.59
CA GLY A 56 14.23 7.29 2.90
C GLY A 56 15.60 6.69 3.21
N THR A 57 16.64 7.21 2.57
CA THR A 57 18.05 6.88 2.85
C THR A 57 18.76 7.99 3.64
N GLU A 58 18.09 9.11 3.87
CA GLU A 58 18.60 10.26 4.63
C GLU A 58 17.97 10.28 6.03
N THR A 59 18.78 10.63 7.02
CA THR A 59 18.39 10.69 8.43
C THR A 59 17.74 12.02 8.81
N ASP A 60 18.12 13.11 8.14
CA ASP A 60 17.47 14.40 8.28
C ASP A 60 16.16 14.43 7.49
N VAL A 61 15.04 14.33 8.22
CA VAL A 61 13.68 14.33 7.63
C VAL A 61 13.39 15.52 6.73
N ARG A 62 14.07 16.67 6.94
CA ARG A 62 13.88 17.88 6.12
C ARG A 62 14.52 17.77 4.73
N LYS A 63 15.42 16.81 4.54
CA LYS A 63 16.11 16.54 3.28
C LYS A 63 15.50 15.37 2.51
N LEU A 64 14.47 14.73 3.06
CA LEU A 64 13.77 13.65 2.38
C LEU A 64 13.02 14.18 1.14
N PRO A 65 12.95 13.39 0.05
CA PRO A 65 12.13 13.73 -1.10
C PRO A 65 10.65 13.89 -0.73
N PRO A 66 9.88 14.70 -1.48
CA PRO A 66 8.45 14.86 -1.23
C PRO A 66 7.71 13.52 -1.18
N GLY A 67 6.91 13.32 -0.13
CA GLY A 67 6.14 12.11 0.09
C GLY A 67 6.91 10.94 0.73
N VAL A 68 8.19 11.10 1.03
CA VAL A 68 8.99 10.17 1.86
C VAL A 68 9.02 10.69 3.29
N ILE A 69 8.70 9.84 4.26
CA ILE A 69 8.48 10.23 5.66
C ILE A 69 9.41 9.55 6.67
N GLY A 70 10.29 8.67 6.19
CA GLY A 70 11.24 7.98 7.06
C GLY A 70 12.01 6.88 6.34
N ARG A 71 12.82 6.16 7.12
CA ARG A 71 13.63 5.04 6.65
C ARG A 71 12.82 3.80 6.32
N GLY A 72 13.45 2.89 5.58
CA GLY A 72 12.90 1.56 5.27
C GLY A 72 12.58 0.81 6.55
N LEU A 73 11.36 0.27 6.64
CA LEU A 73 10.99 -0.69 7.67
C LEU A 73 11.40 -2.09 7.21
N SER A 74 12.03 -2.85 8.10
CA SER A 74 12.25 -4.28 7.89
C SER A 74 10.91 -5.04 7.86
N PRO A 75 10.87 -6.25 7.30
CA PRO A 75 9.66 -7.07 7.32
C PRO A 75 9.11 -7.32 8.74
N THR A 76 10.00 -7.54 9.71
CA THR A 76 9.61 -7.74 11.12
C THR A 76 9.00 -6.48 11.72
N GLU A 77 9.65 -5.32 11.57
CA GLU A 77 9.11 -4.05 12.08
C GLU A 77 7.74 -3.72 11.48
N ARG A 78 7.55 -4.03 10.18
CA ARG A 78 6.26 -3.88 9.52
C ARG A 78 5.21 -4.83 10.12
N GLY A 79 5.57 -6.08 10.37
CA GLY A 79 4.69 -7.05 11.02
C GLY A 79 4.29 -6.63 12.43
N ASP A 80 5.24 -6.16 13.23
CA ASP A 80 4.99 -5.69 14.60
C ASP A 80 4.03 -4.48 14.60
N LEU A 81 4.20 -3.55 13.66
CA LEU A 81 3.27 -2.43 13.49
C LEU A 81 1.87 -2.90 13.07
N ILE A 82 1.77 -3.89 12.19
CA ILE A 82 0.48 -4.46 11.78
C ILE A 82 -0.24 -5.08 12.99
N GLU A 83 0.47 -5.86 13.81
CA GLU A 83 -0.12 -6.44 15.02
C GLU A 83 -0.53 -5.36 16.03
N TYR A 84 0.27 -4.31 16.20
CA TYR A 84 -0.11 -3.17 17.03
C TYR A 84 -1.39 -2.48 16.52
N LEU A 85 -1.50 -2.25 15.22
CA LEU A 85 -2.68 -1.62 14.60
C LEU A 85 -3.97 -2.43 14.83
N LYS A 86 -3.89 -3.75 14.97
CA LYS A 86 -5.05 -4.61 15.29
C LYS A 86 -5.60 -4.40 16.71
N THR A 87 -4.86 -3.68 17.57
CA THR A 87 -5.26 -3.42 18.96
C THR A 87 -5.86 -2.03 19.20
N LEU A 88 -5.86 -1.16 18.18
CA LEU A 88 -6.42 0.20 18.23
C LEU A 88 -7.89 0.21 17.80
#